data_AF-A0A379GDV9-F1
#
_entry.id   AF-A0A379GDV9-F1
#
_cell.length_a   1.000
_cell.length_b   1.000
_cell.length_c   1.000
_cell.angle_alpha   90.00
_cell.angle_beta   90.00
_cell.angle_gamma   90.00
#
_symmetry.space_group_name_H-M   'P 1'
#
loop_
_entity.id
_entity.type
_entity.pdbx_description
1 polymer ?
#
loop_
_entity_poly.entity_id
_entity_poly.type
_entity_poly.pdbx_seq_one_letter_code
_entity_poly.pdbx_strand_id
1 'polypeptide(L)' 'MGTFGVKKEELLFVGDSRNDIIAAQAAQCPCVGLTYGYNYGEPIADSKPDFILDDFADLLSILDITSMTTVEQN' A
#
# COMPACT_ATOMS: atom_id res chain seq x y z
N MET A 1 -7.96 -15.12 11.58
CA MET A 1 -7.00 -15.08 10.47
C MET A 1 -7.78 -15.18 9.17
N GLY A 2 -7.44 -14.36 8.17
CA GLY A 2 -8.06 -14.40 6.84
C GLY A 2 -7.52 -15.54 5.97
N THR A 3 -7.92 -15.58 4.70
CA THR A 3 -7.57 -16.62 3.71
C THR A 3 -6.07 -16.93 3.63
N PHE A 4 -5.24 -15.90 3.76
CA PHE A 4 -3.78 -16.01 3.63
C PHE A 4 -3.06 -16.35 4.95
N GLY A 5 -3.78 -16.50 6.05
CA GLY A 5 -3.18 -16.89 7.34
C GLY A 5 -2.28 -15.84 7.99
N VAL A 6 -2.16 -14.63 7.43
CA VAL A 6 -1.36 -13.54 7.98
C VAL A 6 -2.17 -12.62 8.91
N LYS A 7 -1.47 -11.88 9.77
CA LYS A 7 -2.05 -10.83 10.59
C LYS A 7 -2.26 -9.56 9.76
N LYS A 8 -3.14 -8.67 10.22
CA LYS A 8 -3.40 -7.40 9.54
C LYS A 8 -2.16 -6.48 9.53
N GLU A 9 -1.29 -6.61 10.53
CA GLU A 9 -0.02 -5.89 10.62
C GLU A 9 1.05 -6.43 9.65
N GLU A 10 0.82 -7.62 9.07
CA GLU A 10 1.67 -8.25 8.05
C GLU A 10 1.11 -8.03 6.63
N LEU A 11 0.07 -7.20 6.50
CA LEU A 11 -0.57 -6.83 5.24
C LEU A 11 -0.38 -5.35 4.97
N LEU A 12 -0.17 -5.01 3.70
CA LEU A 12 -0.24 -3.64 3.20
C LEU A 12 -1.35 -3.59 2.15
N PHE A 13 -2.33 -2.72 2.35
CA PHE A 13 -3.37 -2.48 1.36
C PHE A 13 -2.89 -1.39 0.39
N VAL A 14 -2.97 -1.63 -0.91
CA VAL A 14 -2.61 -0.63 -1.94
C VAL A 14 -3.81 -0.40 -2.84
N GLY A 15 -4.22 0.84 -3.00
CA GLY A 15 -5.36 1.20 -3.85
C GLY A 15 -5.28 2.63 -4.38
N ASP A 16 -6.16 2.96 -5.30
CA ASP A 16 -6.18 4.22 -6.04
C ASP A 16 -7.45 5.04 -5.81
N SER A 17 -8.41 4.53 -5.03
CA SER A 17 -9.69 5.19 -4.79
C SER A 17 -10.03 5.34 -3.31
N ARG A 18 -10.95 6.27 -3.00
CA ARG A 18 -11.55 6.45 -1.68
C ARG A 18 -12.07 5.14 -1.09
N ASN A 19 -12.69 4.30 -1.92
CA ASN A 19 -13.28 3.05 -1.47
C ASN A 19 -12.21 2.06 -0.99
N ASP A 20 -11.04 2.04 -1.64
CA ASP A 20 -9.91 1.22 -1.21
C ASP A 20 -9.40 1.65 0.15
N ILE A 21 -9.26 2.96 0.36
CA ILE A 21 -8.78 3.51 1.63
C ILE A 21 -9.78 3.23 2.75
N ILE A 22 -11.08 3.39 2.50
CA ILE A 22 -12.13 3.06 3.47
C ILE A 22 -12.11 1.56 3.80
N ALA A 23 -11.96 0.69 2.80
CA ALA A 23 -11.88 -0.75 3.01
C ALA A 23 -10.66 -1.13 3.87
N ALA A 24 -9.50 -0.54 3.59
CA ALA A 24 -8.29 -0.77 4.37
C ALA A 24 -8.41 -0.28 5.82
N GLN A 25 -8.95 0.93 6.02
CA GLN A 25 -9.22 1.48 7.35
C GLN A 25 -10.21 0.63 8.14
N ALA A 26 -11.28 0.14 7.50
CA ALA A 26 -12.24 -0.77 8.14
C ALA A 26 -11.62 -2.12 8.51
N ALA A 27 -10.67 -2.61 7.71
CA ALA A 27 -9.87 -3.80 8.01
C ALA A 27 -8.76 -3.53 9.04
N GLN A 28 -8.51 -2.26 9.39
CA GLN A 28 -7.41 -1.81 10.23
C GLN A 28 -6.04 -2.27 9.71
N CYS A 29 -5.88 -2.31 8.38
CA CYS A 29 -4.63 -2.59 7.71
C CYS A 29 -3.94 -1.26 7.34
N PRO A 30 -2.60 -1.16 7.45
CA PRO A 30 -1.84 -0.08 6.82
C PRO A 30 -2.18 0.05 5.33
N CYS A 31 -2.25 1.27 4.82
CA CYS A 31 -2.69 1.52 3.45
C CYS A 31 -1.88 2.59 2.70
N VAL A 32 -1.68 2.33 1.42
CA VAL A 32 -1.08 3.23 0.44
C VAL A 32 -2.15 3.68 -0.55
N GLY A 33 -2.25 5.00 -0.75
CA GLY A 33 -3.05 5.60 -1.80
C GLY A 33 -2.18 6.04 -2.98
N LEU A 34 -2.51 5.60 -4.19
CA LEU A 34 -1.86 6.06 -5.42
C LEU A 34 -2.52 7.36 -5.91
N THR A 35 -1.73 8.32 -6.37
CA THR A 35 -2.25 9.61 -6.87
C THR A 35 -2.87 9.53 -8.27
N TYR A 36 -2.72 8.38 -8.94
CA TYR A 36 -3.31 8.08 -10.23
C TYR A 36 -4.30 6.91 -10.12
N GLY A 37 -5.27 6.86 -11.04
CA GLY A 37 -6.27 5.79 -11.11
C GLY A 37 -7.71 6.31 -11.13
N TYR A 38 -8.65 5.47 -10.70
CA TYR A 38 -10.09 5.71 -10.79
C TYR A 38 -10.69 6.22 -9.48
N ASN A 39 -10.31 7.44 -9.08
CA ASN A 39 -10.90 8.13 -7.92
C ASN A 39 -11.88 9.26 -8.28
N TYR A 40 -12.48 9.21 -9.47
CA TYR A 40 -13.49 10.20 -9.91
C TYR A 40 -13.03 11.67 -9.88
N GLY A 41 -11.73 11.91 -10.03
CA GLY A 41 -11.13 13.26 -9.99
C GLY A 41 -10.91 13.82 -8.59
N GLU A 42 -11.19 13.05 -7.54
CA GLU A 42 -10.87 13.44 -6.16
C GLU A 42 -9.40 13.12 -5.83
N PRO A 43 -8.69 14.00 -5.11
CA PRO A 43 -7.37 13.69 -4.57
C PRO A 43 -7.45 12.49 -3.61
N ILE A 44 -6.58 11.49 -3.80
CA ILE A 44 -6.53 10.32 -2.90
C ILE A 44 -6.20 10.73 -1.45
N ALA A 45 -5.46 11.83 -1.29
CA ALA A 45 -5.07 12.41 0.00
C ALA A 45 -6.27 12.75 0.91
N ASP A 46 -7.41 13.12 0.32
CA ASP A 46 -8.62 13.49 1.08
C ASP A 46 -9.18 12.28 1.87
N SER A 47 -8.86 11.06 1.44
CA SER A 47 -9.25 9.82 2.10
C SER A 47 -8.31 9.43 3.25
N LYS A 48 -7.19 10.15 3.43
CA LYS A 48 -6.18 9.97 4.49
C LYS A 48 -5.59 8.56 4.55
N PRO A 49 -4.93 8.09 3.47
CA PRO A 49 -4.11 6.88 3.54
C PRO A 49 -2.89 7.12 4.45
N ASP A 50 -2.22 6.04 4.89
CA ASP A 50 -0.99 6.14 5.68
C ASP A 50 0.18 6.65 4.84
N PHE A 51 0.19 6.27 3.55
CA PHE A 51 1.18 6.71 2.56
C PHE A 51 0.49 7.13 1.27
N ILE A 52 1.06 8.13 0.59
CA ILE A 52 0.62 8.56 -0.74
C ILE A 52 1.82 8.41 -1.67
N LEU A 53 1.64 7.72 -2.79
CA LEU A 53 2.70 7.50 -3.78
C LEU A 53 2.26 7.95 -5.18
N ASP A 54 3.20 8.53 -5.92
CA ASP A 54 3.02 8.93 -7.32
C ASP A 54 3.46 7.84 -8.30
N ASP A 55 4.35 6.95 -7.88
CA ASP A 55 4.82 5.79 -8.65
C ASP A 55 4.66 4.51 -7.81
N PHE A 56 4.15 3.44 -8.41
CA PHE A 56 4.02 2.15 -7.74
C PHE A 56 5.36 1.60 -7.25
N ALA A 57 6.46 1.89 -7.96
CA ALA A 57 7.80 1.44 -7.61
C ALA A 57 8.29 2.01 -6.27
N ASP A 58 7.75 3.15 -5.84
CA ASP A 58 8.09 3.76 -4.54
C ASP A 58 7.65 2.90 -3.34
N LEU A 59 6.81 1.87 -3.57
CA LEU A 59 6.51 0.84 -2.57
C LEU A 59 7.78 0.18 -2.02
N LEU A 60 8.81 0.01 -2.85
CA LEU A 60 10.06 -0.63 -2.44
C LEU A 60 10.79 0.20 -1.37
N SER A 61 10.63 1.51 -1.41
CA SER A 61 11.24 2.45 -0.46
C SER A 61 10.57 2.39 0.92
N ILE A 62 9.27 2.09 0.99
CA ILE A 62 8.53 2.01 2.25
C ILE A 62 8.55 0.60 2.86
N LEU A 63 8.80 -0.44 2.07
CA LEU A 63 8.82 -1.83 2.52
C LEU A 63 10.20 -2.31 3.03
N ASP A 64 11.22 -1.45 3.03
CA ASP A 64 12.61 -1.77 3.42
C ASP A 64 13.15 -3.05 2.74
N ILE A 65 12.83 -3.24 1.45
CA ILE A 65 13.20 -4.44 0.68
C ILE A 65 14.68 -4.38 0.22
N THR A 66 15.35 -3.25 0.42
CA THR A 66 16.70 -2.99 -0.12
C THR A 66 17.77 -3.95 0.43
N SER A 67 17.51 -4.64 1.55
CA SER A 67 18.46 -5.58 2.17
C SER A 67 18.42 -7.03 1.63
N MET A 68 17.57 -7.36 0.65
CA MET A 68 17.37 -8.75 0.17
C MET A 68 18.11 -9.12 -1.13
N THR A 69 19.15 -8.38 -1.55
CA THR A 69 20.03 -8.84 -2.64
C THR A 69 21.19 -9.67 -2.09
N THR A 70 20.98 -11.00 -1.98
CA THR A 70 22.12 -11.94 -1.95
C THR A 70 22.82 -11.87 -3.29
N VAL A 71 23.96 -11.20 -3.33
CA VAL A 71 24.90 -11.32 -4.45
C VAL A 71 25.57 -12.68 -4.31
N GLU A 72 25.09 -13.71 -5.02
CA GLU A 72 25.91 -14.89 -5.27
C GLU A 72 27.00 -14.48 -6.26
N GLN A 73 28.16 -14.11 -5.72
CA GLN A 73 29.41 -13.97 -6.48
C GLN A 73 29.93 -15.39 -6.74
N ASN A 74 29.98 -15.78 -8.01
CA ASN A 74 30.81 -16.90 -8.48
C ASN A 74 32.16 -16.40 -8.95
#